data_AF-A0A950WBB8-F1
#
_entry.id   AF-A0A950WBB8-F1
#
_cell.length_a   1.000
_cell.length_b   1.000
_cell.length_c   1.000
_cell.angle_alpha   90.00
_cell.angle_beta   90.00
_cell.angle_gamma   90.00
#
_symmetry.space_group_name_H-M   'P 1'
#
loop_
_entity.id
_entity.type
_entity.pdbx_description
1 polymer ?
#
loop_
_entity_poly.entity_id
_entity_poly.type
_entity_poly.pdbx_seq_one_letter_code
_entity_poly.pdbx_strand_id
1 'polypeptide(L)'
;MADVQITLGLPVLQKGANPQSGPTVIKHLQLMLNERGGFPVLVEDGNFGPSTEKSVRHYQQNENLTVDGVVGSETWTSLLSRWMLQSEPG
;
A
#
# COMPACT_ATOMS: atom_id res chain seq x y z
N MET A 1 -10.53 -12.84 19.83
CA MET A 1 -11.11 -11.48 19.80
C MET A 1 -10.09 -10.50 20.36
N ALA A 2 -9.15 -10.08 19.52
CA ALA A 2 -8.31 -8.93 19.77
C ALA A 2 -8.22 -8.26 18.40
N ASP A 3 -8.87 -7.10 18.30
CA ASP A 3 -8.90 -6.26 17.13
C ASP A 3 -7.45 -5.90 16.79
N VAL A 4 -6.87 -6.61 15.83
CA VAL A 4 -5.55 -6.33 15.26
C VAL A 4 -5.72 -5.11 14.33
N GLN A 5 -6.20 -4.00 14.89
CA GLN A 5 -5.73 -2.69 14.50
C GLN A 5 -4.27 -2.60 14.96
N ILE A 6 -3.39 -3.32 14.24
CA ILE A 6 -1.98 -3.02 14.34
C ILE A 6 -1.87 -1.61 13.81
N THR A 7 -1.79 -0.68 14.74
CA THR A 7 -1.45 0.71 14.48
C THR A 7 0.03 0.66 14.09
N LEU A 8 0.33 0.23 12.85
CA LEU A 8 1.69 -0.01 12.39
C LEU A 8 2.56 1.27 12.35
N GLY A 9 2.05 2.41 12.83
CA GLY A 9 2.69 3.71 12.66
C GLY A 9 2.99 4.00 11.18
N LEU A 10 2.27 3.32 10.27
CA LEU A 10 2.57 3.40 8.86
C LEU A 10 2.20 4.80 8.38
N PRO A 11 3.13 5.47 7.71
CA PRO A 11 2.85 6.79 7.20
C PRO A 11 1.80 6.70 6.10
N VAL A 12 0.93 7.71 6.08
CA VAL A 12 -0.02 7.90 4.99
C VAL A 12 0.79 8.27 3.74
N LEU A 13 0.69 7.47 2.68
CA LEU A 13 1.37 7.75 1.41
C LEU A 13 0.37 8.38 0.43
N GLN A 14 0.72 9.53 -0.11
CA GLN A 14 -0.02 10.18 -1.18
C GLN A 14 0.96 10.93 -2.09
N LYS A 15 0.51 11.29 -3.28
CA LYS A 15 1.30 12.12 -4.19
C LYS A 15 1.62 13.45 -3.51
N GLY A 16 2.92 13.75 -3.38
CA GLY A 16 3.41 14.94 -2.70
C GLY A 16 3.41 14.85 -1.16
N ALA A 17 3.01 13.71 -0.56
CA ALA A 17 3.27 13.50 0.86
C ALA A 17 4.77 13.37 1.13
N ASN A 18 5.13 13.99 2.25
CA ASN A 18 6.47 14.27 2.73
C ASN A 18 7.44 13.07 2.61
N PRO A 19 8.73 13.29 2.29
CA PRO A 19 9.79 12.27 2.27
C PRO A 19 10.07 11.56 3.61
N GLN A 20 9.25 11.78 4.65
CA GLN A 20 9.33 11.06 5.93
C GLN A 20 8.93 9.59 5.80
N SER A 21 8.12 9.25 4.80
CA SER A 21 7.95 7.89 4.34
C SER A 21 9.21 7.48 3.59
N GLY A 22 10.19 6.94 4.31
CA GLY A 22 11.48 6.56 3.71
C GLY A 22 11.30 5.72 2.44
N PRO A 23 12.22 5.81 1.47
CA PRO A 23 12.08 5.19 0.14
C PRO A 23 11.76 3.69 0.21
N THR A 24 12.23 3.00 1.25
CA THR A 24 11.92 1.59 1.53
C THR A 24 10.42 1.31 1.62
N VAL A 25 9.63 2.15 2.30
CA VAL A 25 8.18 1.91 2.47
C VAL A 25 7.46 2.05 1.13
N ILE A 26 7.86 3.04 0.33
CA ILE A 26 7.30 3.27 -1.00
C ILE A 26 7.68 2.14 -1.96
N LYS A 27 8.91 1.59 -1.87
CA LYS A 27 9.31 0.41 -2.64
C LYS A 27 8.44 -0.80 -2.34
N HIS A 28 8.23 -1.10 -1.06
CA HIS A 28 7.36 -2.22 -0.68
C HIS A 28 5.92 -2.02 -1.14
N LEU A 29 5.39 -0.79 -1.07
CA LEU A 29 4.10 -0.48 -1.65
C LEU A 29 4.08 -0.77 -3.16
N GLN A 30 5.07 -0.28 -3.92
CA GLN A 30 5.17 -0.47 -5.36
C GLN A 30 5.24 -1.96 -5.74
N LEU A 31 6.02 -2.74 -5.00
CA LEU A 31 6.11 -4.19 -5.15
C LEU A 31 4.74 -4.84 -4.94
N MET A 32 4.10 -4.56 -3.81
CA MET A 32 2.79 -5.14 -3.50
C MET A 32 1.73 -4.73 -4.53
N LEU A 33 1.72 -3.47 -4.98
CA LEU A 33 0.80 -3.03 -6.04
C LEU A 33 1.03 -3.81 -7.33
N ASN A 34 2.28 -4.03 -7.74
CA ASN A 34 2.61 -4.84 -8.91
C ASN A 34 2.11 -6.29 -8.76
N GLU A 35 2.32 -6.92 -7.59
CA GLU A 35 1.81 -8.27 -7.31
C GLU A 35 0.28 -8.36 -7.35
N ARG A 36 -0.42 -7.27 -7.01
CA ARG A 36 -1.89 -7.18 -7.03
C ARG A 36 -2.48 -6.85 -8.40
N GLY A 37 -1.67 -6.84 -9.46
CA GLY A 37 -2.11 -6.46 -10.81
C GLY A 37 -2.06 -4.94 -11.04
N GLY A 38 -1.05 -4.27 -10.48
CA GLY A 38 -0.80 -2.85 -10.63
C GLY A 38 -0.82 -2.44 -12.10
N PHE A 39 -1.63 -1.41 -12.40
CA PHE A 39 -1.79 -0.88 -13.74
C PHE A 39 -1.63 0.65 -13.72
N PRO A 40 -0.53 1.20 -14.26
CA PRO A 40 0.58 0.53 -14.94
C PRO A 40 1.55 -0.19 -13.97
N VAL A 41 2.36 -1.11 -14.51
CA VAL A 41 3.49 -1.72 -13.78
C VAL A 41 4.42 -0.61 -13.29
N LEU A 42 4.68 -0.60 -11.98
CA LEU A 42 5.48 0.42 -11.31
C LEU A 42 6.94 -0.02 -11.22
N VAL A 43 7.85 0.95 -11.27
CA VAL A 43 9.24 0.75 -10.88
C VAL A 43 9.34 0.93 -9.38
N GLU A 44 9.96 -0.02 -8.68
CA GLU A 44 10.23 0.00 -7.23
C GLU A 44 11.37 0.97 -6.88
N ASP A 45 11.20 2.21 -7.30
CA ASP A 45 12.19 3.28 -7.15
C ASP A 45 12.11 3.94 -5.76
N GLY A 46 11.04 3.67 -5.01
CA GLY A 46 10.80 4.30 -3.70
C GLY A 46 10.25 5.72 -3.82
N ASN A 47 9.75 6.08 -5.00
CA ASN A 47 9.19 7.39 -5.31
C ASN A 47 7.68 7.31 -5.56
N PHE A 48 6.91 8.08 -4.78
CA PHE A 48 5.46 8.14 -4.95
C PHE A 48 5.09 9.12 -6.08
N GLY A 49 5.23 8.64 -7.32
CA GLY A 49 4.91 9.40 -8.53
C GLY A 49 3.44 9.27 -8.98
N PRO A 50 3.06 9.95 -10.08
CA PRO A 50 1.72 9.84 -10.66
C PRO A 50 1.37 8.42 -11.14
N SER A 51 2.37 7.62 -11.56
CA SER A 51 2.16 6.21 -11.89
C SER A 51 1.76 5.42 -10.65
N THR A 52 2.46 5.61 -9.53
CA THR A 52 2.15 4.96 -8.24
C THR A 52 0.74 5.30 -7.81
N GLU A 53 0.36 6.58 -7.86
CA GLU A 53 -1.01 7.01 -7.53
C GLU A 53 -2.07 6.32 -8.39
N LYS A 54 -1.85 6.21 -9.70
CA LYS A 54 -2.79 5.50 -10.59
C LYS A 54 -2.95 4.02 -10.22
N SER A 55 -1.83 3.34 -9.94
CA SER A 55 -1.86 1.94 -9.49
C SER A 55 -2.54 1.78 -8.14
N VAL A 56 -2.34 2.72 -7.20
CA VAL A 56 -3.05 2.74 -5.92
C VAL A 56 -4.56 2.87 -6.13
N ARG A 57 -5.00 3.82 -6.97
CA ARG A 57 -6.43 3.99 -7.29
C ARG A 57 -7.02 2.74 -7.92
N HIS A 58 -6.31 2.13 -8.87
CA HIS A 58 -6.76 0.89 -9.50
C HIS A 58 -6.87 -0.26 -8.48
N TYR A 59 -5.90 -0.38 -7.58
CA TYR A 59 -5.95 -1.36 -6.50
C TYR A 59 -7.13 -1.12 -5.56
N GLN A 60 -7.33 0.13 -5.13
CA GLN A 60 -8.47 0.53 -4.29
C GLN A 60 -9.81 0.18 -4.96
N GLN A 61 -9.93 0.41 -6.27
CA GLN A 61 -11.12 0.01 -7.04
C GLN A 61 -11.36 -1.50 -7.01
N ASN A 62 -10.32 -2.31 -7.22
CA ASN A 62 -10.44 -3.77 -7.23
C ASN A 62 -10.76 -4.33 -5.84
N GLU A 63 -10.21 -3.75 -4.78
CA GLU A 63 -10.42 -4.17 -3.40
C GLU A 63 -11.68 -3.56 -2.77
N ASN A 64 -12.49 -2.82 -3.53
CA ASN A 64 -13.67 -2.09 -3.04
C ASN A 64 -13.36 -1.13 -1.87
N LEU A 65 -12.17 -0.53 -1.90
CA LEU A 65 -11.75 0.52 -0.96
C LEU A 65 -12.06 1.91 -1.52
N THR A 66 -12.00 2.93 -0.67
CA THR A 66 -12.13 4.32 -1.09
C THR A 66 -10.99 4.71 -2.04
N VAL A 67 -11.35 5.21 -3.23
CA VAL A 67 -10.43 5.43 -4.37
C VAL A 67 -9.83 6.84 -4.34
N ASP A 68 -9.23 7.20 -3.21
CA ASP A 68 -8.66 8.53 -3.02
C ASP A 68 -7.25 8.66 -3.61
N GLY A 69 -6.61 7.53 -3.96
CA GLY A 69 -5.20 7.49 -4.35
C GLY A 69 -4.24 7.68 -3.17
N VAL A 70 -4.77 7.60 -1.94
CA VAL A 70 -4.05 7.73 -0.68
C VAL A 70 -3.92 6.36 -0.03
N VAL A 71 -2.70 5.94 0.27
CA VAL A 71 -2.43 4.71 1.01
C VAL A 71 -2.45 5.02 2.50
N GLY A 72 -3.65 4.97 3.06
CA GLY A 72 -3.90 5.06 4.49
C GLY A 72 -3.89 3.68 5.17
N SER A 73 -4.25 3.66 6.45
CA SER A 73 -4.32 2.45 7.27
C SER A 73 -5.17 1.35 6.64
N GLU A 74 -6.33 1.67 6.05
CA GLU A 74 -7.19 0.66 5.39
C GLU A 74 -6.52 0.02 4.18
N THR A 75 -5.87 0.81 3.33
CA THR A 75 -5.13 0.28 2.18
C THR A 75 -3.94 -0.56 2.63
N TRP A 76 -3.21 -0.09 3.65
CA TRP A 76 -2.12 -0.86 4.27
C TRP A 76 -2.63 -2.18 4.85
N THR A 77 -3.75 -2.16 5.56
CA THR A 77 -4.36 -3.37 6.11
C THR A 77 -4.70 -4.33 4.97
N SER A 78 -5.37 -3.93 3.90
CA SER A 78 -5.67 -4.85 2.79
C SER A 78 -4.39 -5.43 2.12
N LEU A 79 -3.37 -4.59 1.92
CA LEU A 79 -2.08 -5.01 1.36
C LEU A 79 -1.37 -6.02 2.28
N LEU A 80 -1.31 -5.74 3.58
CA LEU A 80 -0.59 -6.53 4.59
C LEU A 80 -1.39 -7.71 5.14
N SER A 81 -2.71 -7.70 5.02
CA SER A 81 -3.59 -8.79 5.45
C SER A 81 -3.12 -10.11 4.87
N ARG A 82 -2.71 -10.11 3.59
CA ARG A 82 -2.19 -11.29 2.88
C ARG A 82 -0.82 -11.75 3.41
N TRP A 83 -0.03 -10.84 3.95
CA TRP A 83 1.29 -11.12 4.53
C TRP A 83 1.16 -11.66 5.96
N MET A 84 0.20 -11.12 6.73
CA MET A 84 -0.12 -11.59 8.07
C MET A 84 -0.84 -12.94 8.07
N LEU A 85 -1.75 -13.19 7.12
CA LEU A 85 -2.45 -14.48 6.98
C LEU A 85 -1.53 -15.66 6.58
N GLN A 86 -0.33 -15.40 6.04
CA GLN A 86 0.65 -16.45 5.74
C GLN A 86 1.60 -16.72 6.91
N SER A 87 1.54 -15.92 7.97
CA SER A 87 2.45 -15.97 9.13
C SER A 87 1.72 -16.42 10.40
N GLU A 88 0.82 -17.40 10.30
CA GLU A 88 0.42 -18.20 11.48
C GLU A 88 1.41 -19.37 11.60
N PRO A 89 2.42 -19.33 12.51
CA PRO A 89 3.03 -20.56 12.96
C PRO A 89 1.96 -21.34 13.74
N GLY A 90 1.58 -22.49 13.20
CA GLY A 90 0.84 -23.50 13.97
C GLY A 90 1.65 -24.01 15.17
#